data_AF-Q0SG42-F1
#
_entry.id   AF-Q0SG42-F1
#
_cell.length_a   1.000
_cell.length_b   1.000
_cell.length_c   1.000
_cell.angle_alpha   90.00
_cell.angle_beta   90.00
_cell.angle_gamma   90.00
#
_symmetry.space_group_name_H-M   'P 1'
#
loop_
_entity.id
_entity.type
_entity.pdbx_description
1 polymer ?
#
loop_
_entity_poly.entity_id
_entity_poly.type
_entity_poly.pdbx_seq_one_letter_code
_entity_poly.pdbx_strand_id
1 'polypeptide(L)'
;MGWEMSVTHAVTDGLPEVRIAGRLPRQIDERLLVAPAEGENPLVPGAINSSWLLHNDGWVLNSEAAGFAGASGRIACGDLDEFVWVMALGAPDSVLDSTVMATRWHSEGASIPTSSLPVTPLKAEDSPSSDVVGARLEMIADWAGVSGFSERLSPTRAAVARYLKDRHHGTEGYYVLEFSDGQCYVGESVNLPVRLDQHRARYSDLQGVRIRSDDIPRRVPDVKRHLRIQERIFIHAAQNVGLLARNINEMATMIGASKHLDRIVSPVEQEKWLSAPDSTNASDLAGRRAYSEERLASSTVNFRQFVTLPDADQITRIIGQYLARCVPYPARTEYQSWALSCLTKPGWKRGRLSCITIAMTETLTLFYDGGSASPGGKVQVNDAELFPTEYSELAFSRRHPTIRIVPAEYEESGPGQSFLYAYSLDDLERLLDDVAVTRAAATTALHIMRKGPCMQRKVHSPQLTEAAFRYVPSTAVSSALTH
;
A
#
# COMPACT_ATOMS: atom_id res chain seq x y z
N MET A 1 -11.21 -27.85 11.16
CA MET A 1 -10.73 -26.83 10.20
C MET A 1 -9.66 -26.05 10.93
N GLY A 2 -8.40 -26.24 10.57
CA GLY A 2 -7.27 -25.73 11.35
C GLY A 2 -6.04 -26.58 11.12
N TRP A 3 -4.91 -26.13 11.64
CA TRP A 3 -3.66 -26.86 11.59
C TRP A 3 -3.78 -28.21 12.28
N GLU A 4 -3.21 -29.25 11.67
CA GLU A 4 -2.83 -30.46 12.40
C GLU A 4 -1.45 -30.20 13.00
N MET A 5 -1.40 -29.86 14.29
CA MET A 5 -0.15 -29.57 14.99
C MET A 5 0.23 -30.72 15.93
N SER A 6 1.52 -30.99 15.99
CA SER A 6 2.14 -31.82 17.02
C SER A 6 3.22 -31.01 17.71
N VAL A 7 3.23 -31.07 19.03
CA VAL A 7 4.27 -30.47 19.87
C VAL A 7 5.00 -31.61 20.55
N THR A 8 6.31 -31.63 20.42
CA THR A 8 7.17 -32.63 21.06
C THR A 8 8.26 -31.92 21.84
N HIS A 9 8.59 -32.48 23.00
CA HIS A 9 9.67 -31.99 23.85
C HIS A 9 10.87 -32.92 23.69
N ALA A 10 12.06 -32.34 23.54
CA ALA A 10 13.31 -33.06 23.39
C ALA A 10 14.42 -32.35 24.17
N VAL A 11 15.62 -32.93 24.14
CA VAL A 11 16.85 -32.30 24.59
C VAL A 11 17.85 -32.41 23.45
N THR A 12 18.35 -31.28 22.96
CA THR A 12 19.34 -31.22 21.89
C THR A 12 20.55 -30.44 22.40
N ASP A 13 21.74 -31.04 22.29
CA ASP A 13 23.00 -30.49 22.81
C ASP A 13 22.95 -30.08 24.29
N GLY A 14 22.17 -30.82 25.09
CA GLY A 14 21.99 -30.56 26.52
C GLY A 14 21.01 -29.43 26.85
N LEU A 15 20.41 -28.79 25.85
CA LEU A 15 19.40 -27.74 26.02
C LEU A 15 17.99 -28.33 25.84
N PRO A 16 17.00 -27.94 26.68
CA PRO A 16 15.61 -28.26 26.43
C PRO A 16 15.16 -27.72 25.07
N GLU A 17 14.46 -28.56 24.31
CA GLU A 17 13.97 -28.26 22.97
C GLU A 17 12.46 -28.48 22.89
N VAL A 18 11.75 -27.55 22.25
CA VAL A 18 10.35 -27.71 21.83
C VAL A 18 10.30 -27.76 20.31
N ARG A 19 9.84 -28.88 19.77
CA ARG A 19 9.58 -29.03 18.33
C ARG A 19 8.09 -28.96 18.06
N ILE A 20 7.72 -28.11 17.13
CA ILE A 20 6.35 -27.93 16.65
C ILE A 20 6.34 -28.33 15.19
N ALA A 21 5.53 -29.32 14.83
CA ALA A 21 5.29 -29.69 13.44
C ALA A 21 3.81 -29.48 13.12
N GLY A 22 3.52 -28.74 12.05
CA GLY A 22 2.17 -28.40 11.61
C GLY A 22 1.94 -28.80 10.16
N ARG A 23 0.79 -29.36 9.82
CA ARG A 23 0.37 -29.47 8.41
C ARG A 23 -0.58 -28.34 8.06
N LEU A 24 -0.31 -27.71 6.92
CA LEU A 24 -1.18 -26.68 6.38
C LEU A 24 -2.58 -27.24 6.11
N PRO A 25 -3.65 -26.53 6.52
CA PRO A 25 -4.99 -26.87 6.12
C PRO A 25 -5.11 -27.03 4.59
N ARG A 26 -5.78 -28.10 4.14
CA ARG A 26 -6.01 -28.38 2.70
C ARG A 26 -6.74 -27.28 1.91
N GLN A 27 -7.24 -26.26 2.59
CA GLN A 27 -8.07 -25.18 2.02
C GLN A 27 -7.26 -23.92 1.71
N ILE A 28 -5.97 -23.87 2.04
CA ILE A 28 -5.13 -22.73 1.70
C ILE A 28 -4.84 -22.81 0.21
N ASP A 29 -5.21 -21.76 -0.51
CA ASP A 29 -4.90 -21.63 -1.93
C ASP A 29 -3.38 -21.68 -2.08
N GLU A 30 -2.85 -22.65 -2.83
CA GLU A 30 -1.42 -22.82 -3.04
C GLU A 30 -0.77 -21.55 -3.61
N ARG A 31 -1.54 -20.68 -4.29
CA ARG A 31 -1.10 -19.37 -4.78
C ARG A 31 -0.71 -18.39 -3.66
N LEU A 32 -1.26 -18.53 -2.46
CA LEU A 32 -0.86 -17.76 -1.26
C LEU A 32 0.53 -18.14 -0.75
N LEU A 33 0.97 -19.36 -1.06
CA LEU A 33 2.21 -19.95 -0.58
C LEU A 33 3.36 -19.80 -1.60
N VAL A 34 3.04 -19.30 -2.79
CA VAL A 34 4.03 -18.88 -3.77
C VAL A 34 4.56 -17.52 -3.33
N ALA A 35 5.67 -17.52 -2.59
CA ALA A 35 6.47 -16.31 -2.48
C ALA A 35 6.76 -15.82 -3.92
N PRO A 36 6.49 -14.55 -4.26
CA PRO A 36 6.74 -14.03 -5.59
C PRO A 36 8.24 -13.75 -5.74
N ALA A 37 9.07 -14.77 -5.60
CA ALA A 37 10.47 -14.73 -5.97
C ALA A 37 10.57 -15.07 -7.45
N GLU A 38 11.14 -14.16 -8.24
CA GLU A 38 11.48 -14.43 -9.63
C GLU A 38 12.53 -15.56 -9.68
N GLY A 39 12.14 -16.73 -10.20
CA GLY A 39 13.11 -17.68 -10.77
C GLY A 39 13.33 -19.02 -10.05
N GLU A 40 12.72 -19.29 -8.91
CA GLU A 40 12.78 -20.63 -8.29
C GLU A 40 11.39 -21.21 -8.07
N ASN A 41 11.26 -22.54 -8.25
CA ASN A 41 10.01 -23.26 -8.00
C ASN A 41 9.54 -22.94 -6.58
N PRO A 42 8.40 -22.26 -6.39
CA PRO A 42 7.91 -21.96 -5.07
C PRO A 42 7.70 -23.27 -4.32
N LEU A 43 8.35 -23.40 -3.17
CA LEU A 43 8.05 -24.47 -2.24
C LEU A 43 6.65 -24.20 -1.72
N VAL A 44 5.64 -24.86 -2.29
CA VAL A 44 4.33 -24.98 -1.64
C VAL A 44 4.58 -25.79 -0.37
N PRO A 45 4.55 -25.19 0.83
CA PRO A 45 4.82 -25.95 2.03
C PRO A 45 3.70 -26.98 2.20
N GLY A 46 4.06 -28.25 2.35
CA GLY A 46 3.12 -29.30 2.76
C GLY A 46 3.03 -29.39 4.29
N ALA A 47 4.10 -28.98 4.97
CA ALA A 47 4.19 -28.92 6.41
C ALA A 47 5.15 -27.83 6.86
N ILE A 48 4.98 -27.42 8.11
CA ILE A 48 5.81 -26.47 8.84
C ILE A 48 6.49 -27.24 9.96
N ASN A 49 7.78 -27.00 10.18
CA ASN A 49 8.50 -27.45 11.35
C ASN A 49 9.18 -26.26 12.02
N SER A 50 9.04 -26.10 13.33
CA SER A 50 9.90 -25.21 14.12
C SER A 50 10.51 -25.96 15.27
N SER A 51 11.76 -25.65 15.58
CA SER A 51 12.46 -26.12 16.77
C SER A 51 12.86 -24.89 17.58
N TRP A 52 12.62 -24.91 18.89
CA TRP A 52 12.95 -23.84 19.82
C TRP A 52 13.81 -24.41 20.93
N LEU A 53 14.96 -23.79 21.19
CA LEU A 53 15.91 -24.19 22.22
C LEU A 53 15.85 -23.21 23.39
N LEU A 54 15.81 -23.70 24.62
CA LEU A 54 15.87 -22.86 25.82
C LEU A 54 17.34 -22.51 26.11
N HIS A 55 17.70 -21.24 25.96
CA HIS A 55 19.04 -20.73 26.18
C HIS A 55 18.99 -19.47 27.07
N ASN A 56 19.70 -19.48 28.21
CA ASN A 56 19.74 -18.38 29.19
C ASN A 56 18.33 -17.86 29.57
N ASP A 57 17.43 -18.77 29.96
CA ASP A 57 16.03 -18.49 30.34
C ASP A 57 15.12 -17.93 29.22
N GLY A 58 15.60 -17.90 27.97
CA GLY A 58 14.83 -17.49 26.79
C GLY A 58 14.73 -18.60 25.73
N TRP A 59 13.60 -18.66 25.03
CA TRP A 59 13.45 -19.56 23.88
C TRP A 59 14.02 -18.92 22.62
N VAL A 60 14.91 -19.64 21.93
CA VAL A 60 15.53 -19.21 20.67
C VAL A 60 15.14 -20.19 19.57
N LEU A 61 14.65 -19.68 18.43
CA LEU A 61 14.35 -20.51 17.27
C LEU A 61 15.64 -21.14 16.73
N ASN A 62 15.67 -22.48 16.66
CA ASN A 62 16.69 -23.23 15.95
C ASN A 62 16.41 -23.13 14.44
N SER A 63 16.99 -22.10 13.82
CA SER A 63 16.79 -21.81 12.40
C SER A 63 17.24 -22.93 11.45
N GLU A 64 18.15 -23.82 11.87
CA GLU A 64 18.60 -24.95 11.05
C GLU A 64 17.56 -26.08 10.97
N ALA A 65 16.73 -26.21 12.00
CA ALA A 65 15.68 -27.21 12.10
C ALA A 65 14.27 -26.63 11.88
N ALA A 66 14.17 -25.30 11.74
CA ALA A 66 12.93 -24.60 11.46
C ALA A 66 12.79 -24.26 9.97
N GLY A 67 11.59 -24.45 9.42
CA GLY A 67 11.27 -24.07 8.06
C GLY A 67 10.08 -24.82 7.45
N PHE A 68 9.95 -24.66 6.15
CA PHE A 68 8.86 -25.20 5.34
C PHE A 68 9.27 -26.50 4.69
N ALA A 69 8.60 -27.59 5.03
CA ALA A 69 8.78 -28.87 4.36
C ALA A 69 7.93 -28.90 3.08
N GLY A 70 8.57 -28.90 1.92
CA GLY A 70 7.90 -29.19 0.65
C GLY A 70 7.47 -30.66 0.54
N ALA A 71 6.78 -31.04 -0.53
CA ALA A 71 6.34 -32.42 -0.77
C ALA A 71 7.49 -33.45 -0.80
N SER A 72 8.72 -32.99 -1.07
CA SER A 72 9.95 -33.81 -1.05
C SER A 72 10.58 -33.97 0.35
N GLY A 73 10.00 -33.36 1.39
CA GLY A 73 10.54 -33.35 2.76
C GLY A 73 11.73 -32.41 2.96
N ARG A 74 12.18 -31.67 1.93
CA ARG A 74 13.18 -30.61 2.08
C ARG A 74 12.62 -29.46 2.88
N ILE A 75 13.30 -29.10 3.97
CA ILE A 75 13.05 -27.91 4.77
C ILE A 75 13.76 -26.74 4.08
N ALA A 76 13.01 -25.77 3.55
CA ALA A 76 13.57 -24.44 3.33
C ALA A 76 13.46 -23.66 4.62
N CYS A 77 14.60 -23.22 5.15
CA CYS A 77 14.63 -22.27 6.25
C CYS A 77 14.02 -20.96 5.77
N GLY A 78 12.77 -20.70 6.16
CA GLY A 78 12.23 -19.36 6.23
C GLY A 78 12.65 -18.72 7.55
N ASP A 79 12.74 -17.40 7.60
CA ASP A 79 12.91 -16.71 8.88
C ASP A 79 11.63 -16.79 9.73
N LEU A 80 11.71 -16.32 10.97
CA LEU A 80 10.58 -16.35 11.89
C LEU A 80 9.39 -15.53 11.37
N ASP A 81 9.62 -14.48 10.58
CA ASP A 81 8.56 -13.61 10.09
C ASP A 81 7.81 -14.26 8.93
N GLU A 82 8.51 -14.91 8.00
CA GLU A 82 7.91 -15.74 6.96
C GLU A 82 7.13 -16.91 7.60
N PHE A 83 7.71 -17.52 8.63
CA PHE A 83 7.06 -18.57 9.42
C PHE A 83 5.77 -18.09 10.09
N VAL A 84 5.81 -16.96 10.79
CA VAL A 84 4.64 -16.33 11.42
C VAL A 84 3.62 -15.93 10.37
N TRP A 85 4.05 -15.39 9.23
CA TRP A 85 3.18 -14.98 8.15
C TRP A 85 2.43 -16.17 7.52
N VAL A 86 3.12 -17.28 7.24
CA VAL A 86 2.47 -18.50 6.73
C VAL A 86 1.58 -19.17 7.79
N MET A 87 2.01 -19.17 9.06
CA MET A 87 1.17 -19.65 10.17
C MET A 87 -0.12 -18.85 10.29
N ALA A 88 -0.02 -17.53 10.20
CA ALA A 88 -1.15 -16.61 10.25
C ALA A 88 -2.03 -16.71 8.99
N LEU A 89 -1.43 -16.97 7.81
CA LEU A 89 -2.19 -17.36 6.62
C LEU A 89 -2.97 -18.65 6.86
N GLY A 90 -2.44 -19.63 7.57
CA GLY A 90 -3.10 -20.92 7.74
C GLY A 90 -4.11 -21.01 8.89
N ALA A 91 -4.10 -20.07 9.83
CA ALA A 91 -5.07 -20.03 10.92
C ALA A 91 -5.57 -18.61 11.22
N PRO A 92 -6.32 -18.02 10.27
CA PRO A 92 -6.80 -16.64 10.39
C PRO A 92 -7.68 -16.45 11.63
N ASP A 93 -8.59 -17.38 11.93
CA ASP A 93 -9.55 -17.24 13.03
C ASP A 93 -8.89 -17.21 14.42
N SER A 94 -7.62 -17.62 14.51
CA SER A 94 -6.82 -17.56 15.75
C SER A 94 -5.88 -16.37 15.85
N VAL A 95 -5.59 -15.69 14.73
CA VAL A 95 -4.63 -14.57 14.67
C VAL A 95 -5.32 -13.24 14.35
N LEU A 96 -6.47 -13.29 13.71
CA LEU A 96 -7.17 -12.15 13.14
C LEU A 96 -8.52 -12.02 13.82
N ASP A 97 -8.77 -10.85 14.39
CA ASP A 97 -10.13 -10.50 14.79
C ASP A 97 -11.03 -10.58 13.54
N SER A 98 -12.18 -11.23 13.72
CA SER A 98 -13.29 -11.25 12.75
C SER A 98 -13.60 -9.88 12.15
N THR A 99 -13.38 -8.77 12.88
CA THR A 99 -13.55 -7.40 12.39
C THR A 99 -12.50 -7.00 11.35
N VAL A 100 -11.24 -7.45 11.49
CA VAL A 100 -10.14 -7.26 10.52
C VAL A 100 -10.38 -8.12 9.26
N MET A 101 -11.11 -9.22 9.41
CA MET A 101 -11.52 -10.11 8.32
C MET A 101 -12.80 -9.71 7.61
N ALA A 102 -13.56 -8.73 8.10
CA ALA A 102 -14.86 -8.38 7.56
C ALA A 102 -14.73 -7.92 6.09
N THR A 103 -14.98 -8.85 5.17
CA THR A 103 -15.03 -8.57 3.75
C THR A 103 -16.25 -7.71 3.45
N ARG A 104 -16.04 -6.57 2.80
CA ARG A 104 -17.11 -5.72 2.32
C ARG A 104 -16.91 -5.50 0.84
N TRP A 105 -17.89 -5.92 0.05
CA TRP A 105 -17.84 -5.89 -1.40
C TRP A 105 -18.89 -4.92 -1.94
N HIS A 106 -18.54 -4.17 -2.98
CA HIS A 106 -19.47 -3.30 -3.69
C HIS A 106 -20.62 -4.11 -4.30
N SER A 107 -20.34 -5.29 -4.84
CA SER A 107 -21.34 -6.22 -5.37
C SER A 107 -22.38 -6.70 -4.34
N GLU A 108 -22.06 -6.61 -3.05
CA GLU A 108 -22.97 -6.90 -1.93
C GLU A 108 -23.70 -5.65 -1.42
N GLY A 109 -23.56 -4.51 -2.10
CA GLY A 109 -24.16 -3.23 -1.72
C GLY A 109 -23.41 -2.49 -0.62
N ALA A 110 -22.18 -2.89 -0.28
CA ALA A 110 -21.37 -2.14 0.67
C ALA A 110 -20.87 -0.82 0.05
N SER A 111 -21.08 0.28 0.77
CA SER A 111 -20.48 1.58 0.40
C SER A 111 -19.04 1.71 0.88
N ILE A 112 -18.28 2.57 0.23
CA ILE A 112 -16.90 2.88 0.63
C ILE A 112 -16.91 3.50 2.04
N PRO A 113 -16.15 2.96 3.01
CA PRO A 113 -16.07 3.53 4.35
C PRO A 113 -15.49 4.96 4.31
N THR A 114 -15.77 5.74 5.35
CA THR A 114 -15.11 7.03 5.57
C THR A 114 -13.60 6.82 5.73
N SER A 115 -12.80 7.78 5.22
CA SER A 115 -11.35 7.75 5.39
C SER A 115 -10.97 7.67 6.86
N SER A 116 -10.03 6.78 7.17
CA SER A 116 -9.40 6.69 8.49
C SER A 116 -8.40 7.82 8.75
N LEU A 117 -8.02 8.53 7.68
CA LEU A 117 -7.05 9.61 7.70
C LEU A 117 -7.76 10.95 7.94
N PRO A 118 -7.15 11.88 8.71
CA PRO A 118 -7.70 13.21 8.90
C PRO A 118 -7.93 13.93 7.56
N VAL A 119 -9.15 14.43 7.34
CA VAL A 119 -9.55 15.09 6.08
C VAL A 119 -8.89 16.46 5.90
N THR A 120 -8.66 17.15 7.01
CA THR A 120 -8.03 18.47 7.05
C THR A 120 -6.53 18.30 7.23
N PRO A 121 -5.68 18.86 6.35
CA PRO A 121 -4.24 18.95 6.59
C PRO A 121 -4.02 19.52 7.98
N LEU A 122 -3.24 18.81 8.80
CA LEU A 122 -2.82 19.35 10.09
C LEU A 122 -2.24 20.73 9.81
N LYS A 123 -2.90 21.77 10.33
CA LYS A 123 -2.35 23.12 10.27
C LYS A 123 -0.98 23.04 10.90
N ALA A 124 -0.01 23.74 10.32
CA ALA A 124 1.23 24.00 11.05
C ALA A 124 0.81 24.57 12.41
N GLU A 125 1.09 23.84 13.48
CA GLU A 125 0.81 24.34 14.83
C GLU A 125 1.56 25.65 15.00
N ASP A 126 0.92 26.63 15.65
CA ASP A 126 1.64 27.78 16.17
C ASP A 126 2.75 27.27 17.10
N SER A 127 3.89 27.96 17.13
CA SER A 127 5.09 27.50 17.85
C SER A 127 4.75 27.04 19.27
N PRO A 128 4.80 25.72 19.55
CA PRO A 128 4.35 25.19 20.84
C PRO A 128 5.23 25.73 21.97
N SER A 129 4.65 25.89 23.15
CA SER A 129 5.42 26.29 24.33
C SER A 129 6.52 25.27 24.65
N SER A 130 7.57 25.71 25.34
CA SER A 130 8.68 24.84 25.76
C SER A 130 8.21 23.61 26.53
N ASP A 131 7.17 23.77 27.37
CA ASP A 131 6.63 22.70 28.21
C ASP A 131 5.93 21.64 27.36
N VAL A 132 5.19 22.07 26.33
CA VAL A 132 4.56 21.17 25.36
C VAL A 132 5.61 20.42 24.55
N VAL A 133 6.65 21.11 24.09
CA VAL A 133 7.76 20.47 23.36
C VAL A 133 8.46 19.43 24.25
N GLY A 134 8.73 19.78 25.51
CA GLY A 134 9.34 18.88 26.49
C GLY A 134 8.53 17.60 26.69
N ALA A 135 7.22 17.74 26.95
CA ALA A 135 6.32 16.60 27.13
C ALA A 135 6.26 15.70 25.89
N ARG A 136 6.24 16.28 24.69
CA ARG A 136 6.26 15.51 23.42
C ARG A 136 7.56 14.73 23.23
N LEU A 137 8.71 15.35 23.53
CA LEU A 137 10.01 14.68 23.44
C LEU A 137 10.13 13.54 24.45
N GLU A 138 9.55 13.68 25.64
CA GLU A 138 9.46 12.62 26.64
C GLU A 138 8.58 11.45 26.14
N MET A 139 7.39 11.74 25.60
CA MET A 139 6.54 10.71 24.97
C MET A 139 7.26 9.97 23.82
N ILE A 140 8.01 10.69 22.98
CA ILE A 140 8.83 10.07 21.93
C ILE A 140 9.89 9.16 22.55
N ALA A 141 10.57 9.60 23.61
CA ALA A 141 11.60 8.81 24.29
C ALA A 141 11.04 7.52 24.90
N ASP A 142 9.91 7.61 25.60
CA ASP A 142 9.24 6.46 26.22
C ASP A 142 8.80 5.44 25.18
N TRP A 143 8.07 5.90 24.16
CA TRP A 143 7.63 5.04 23.06
C TRP A 143 8.82 4.40 22.33
N ALA A 144 9.87 5.16 22.04
CA ALA A 144 11.07 4.68 21.37
C ALA A 144 11.80 3.62 22.22
N GLY A 145 11.88 3.82 23.54
CA GLY A 145 12.47 2.86 24.48
C GLY A 145 11.71 1.53 24.52
N VAL A 146 10.38 1.58 24.66
CA VAL A 146 9.52 0.39 24.61
C VAL A 146 9.62 -0.30 23.24
N SER A 147 9.77 0.47 22.17
CA SER A 147 9.90 -0.02 20.80
C SER A 147 11.33 -0.43 20.44
N GLY A 148 12.27 -0.50 21.40
CA GLY A 148 13.63 -1.00 21.19
C GLY A 148 14.54 -0.11 20.34
N PHE A 149 14.23 1.17 20.19
CA PHE A 149 15.13 2.14 19.61
C PHE A 149 16.21 2.56 20.60
N SER A 150 17.34 3.03 20.08
CA SER A 150 18.43 3.57 20.89
C SER A 150 17.99 4.78 21.72
N GLU A 151 18.85 5.13 22.68
CA GLU A 151 18.87 6.49 23.22
C GLU A 151 19.09 7.52 22.11
N ARG A 152 18.74 8.78 22.40
CA ARG A 152 18.88 9.89 21.45
C ARG A 152 20.35 10.08 21.09
N LEU A 153 20.63 10.00 19.79
CA LEU A 153 21.92 10.31 19.20
C LEU A 153 21.90 11.73 18.61
N SER A 154 23.10 12.31 18.47
CA SER A 154 23.25 13.50 17.63
C SER A 154 22.85 13.15 16.19
N PRO A 155 22.09 14.01 15.49
CA PRO A 155 21.62 13.74 14.14
C PRO A 155 22.77 13.98 13.15
N THR A 156 23.84 13.20 13.23
CA THR A 156 24.99 13.25 12.30
C THR A 156 25.30 11.86 11.80
N ARG A 157 25.74 11.76 10.53
CA ARG A 157 26.18 10.49 9.95
C ARG A 157 27.27 9.82 10.79
N ALA A 158 28.20 10.62 11.33
CA ALA A 158 29.29 10.10 12.15
C ALA A 158 28.79 9.50 13.47
N ALA A 159 27.79 10.12 14.12
CA ALA A 159 27.22 9.60 15.36
C ALA A 159 26.46 8.29 15.13
N VAL A 160 25.65 8.20 14.08
CA VAL A 160 24.95 6.97 13.70
C VAL A 160 25.92 5.87 13.31
N ALA A 161 26.91 6.16 12.45
CA ALA A 161 27.90 5.17 12.03
C ALA A 161 28.73 4.65 13.21
N ARG A 162 29.09 5.52 14.16
CA ARG A 162 29.78 5.13 15.40
C ARG A 162 28.91 4.23 16.25
N TYR A 163 27.64 4.62 16.49
CA TYR A 163 26.70 3.79 17.27
C TYR A 163 26.56 2.38 16.70
N LEU A 164 26.35 2.27 15.37
CA LEU A 164 26.21 0.98 14.70
C LEU A 164 27.49 0.15 14.82
N LYS A 165 28.66 0.78 14.63
CA LYS A 165 29.97 0.13 14.75
C LYS A 165 30.23 -0.39 16.17
N ASP A 166 30.01 0.45 17.18
CA ASP A 166 30.30 0.15 18.59
C ASP A 166 29.39 -0.97 19.13
N ARG A 167 28.20 -1.14 18.55
CA ARG A 167 27.25 -2.20 18.89
C ARG A 167 27.30 -3.41 17.95
N HIS A 168 28.21 -3.41 16.97
CA HIS A 168 28.34 -4.46 15.96
C HIS A 168 27.07 -4.72 15.14
N HIS A 169 26.25 -3.69 14.92
CA HIS A 169 25.01 -3.76 14.15
C HIS A 169 25.22 -3.53 12.65
N GLY A 170 24.27 -4.01 11.85
CA GLY A 170 24.15 -3.65 10.44
C GLY A 170 23.80 -2.18 10.18
N THR A 171 23.75 -1.82 8.90
CA THR A 171 23.36 -0.47 8.48
C THR A 171 21.88 -0.38 8.13
N GLU A 172 21.21 -1.52 8.08
CA GLU A 172 19.80 -1.70 7.83
C GLU A 172 18.98 -1.54 9.13
N GLY A 173 17.76 -1.02 9.01
CA GLY A 173 16.82 -0.92 10.11
C GLY A 173 15.95 0.32 10.06
N TYR A 174 15.64 0.86 11.23
CA TYR A 174 14.65 1.89 11.46
C TYR A 174 15.24 3.09 12.19
N TYR A 175 14.63 4.25 12.00
CA TYR A 175 15.02 5.47 12.70
C TYR A 175 13.81 6.27 13.14
N VAL A 176 14.02 7.04 14.21
CA VAL A 176 13.11 8.10 14.66
C VAL A 176 13.88 9.40 14.61
N LEU A 177 13.40 10.36 13.83
CA LEU A 177 13.91 11.73 13.84
C LEU A 177 13.12 12.54 14.87
N GLU A 178 13.80 13.40 15.61
CA GLU A 178 13.20 14.33 16.57
C GLU A 178 13.40 15.78 16.11
N PHE A 179 12.33 16.57 16.07
CA PHE A 179 12.36 17.95 15.60
C PHE A 179 12.22 18.96 16.74
N SER A 180 12.55 20.23 16.47
CA SER A 180 12.56 21.29 17.49
C SER A 180 11.19 21.67 18.05
N ASP A 181 10.11 21.26 17.40
CA ASP A 181 8.71 21.49 17.79
C ASP A 181 8.10 20.30 18.55
N GLY A 182 8.91 19.28 18.87
CA GLY A 182 8.46 18.06 19.53
C GLY A 182 7.73 17.09 18.61
N GLN A 183 7.73 17.31 17.29
CA GLN A 183 7.29 16.31 16.32
C GLN A 183 8.37 15.25 16.10
N CYS A 184 7.98 14.12 15.51
CA CYS A 184 8.92 13.08 15.09
C CYS A 184 8.75 12.67 13.62
N TYR A 185 9.65 11.84 13.10
CA TYR A 185 9.47 11.12 11.83
C TYR A 185 9.97 9.70 12.06
N VAL A 186 9.12 8.70 11.81
CA VAL A 186 9.49 7.29 11.88
C VAL A 186 9.81 6.81 10.47
N GLY A 187 10.90 6.08 10.27
CA GLY A 187 11.28 5.64 8.94
C GLY A 187 12.14 4.41 8.90
N GLU A 188 12.30 3.85 7.70
CA GLU A 188 13.11 2.68 7.41
C GLU A 188 14.26 2.99 6.44
N SER A 189 15.34 2.20 6.52
CA SER A 189 16.45 2.31 5.60
C SER A 189 17.26 1.04 5.49
N VAL A 190 17.70 0.75 4.27
CA VAL A 190 18.79 -0.21 4.00
C VAL A 190 20.18 0.38 4.31
N ASN A 191 20.28 1.70 4.55
CA ASN A 191 21.51 2.36 4.93
C ASN A 191 21.23 3.61 5.79
N LEU A 192 21.09 3.39 7.09
CA LEU A 192 20.76 4.39 8.10
C LEU A 192 21.72 5.61 8.09
N PRO A 193 23.07 5.45 8.05
CA PRO A 193 23.97 6.61 7.99
C PRO A 193 23.75 7.50 6.76
N VAL A 194 23.55 6.91 5.57
CA VAL A 194 23.35 7.68 4.32
C VAL A 194 21.97 8.32 4.28
N ARG A 195 20.93 7.63 4.78
CA ARG A 195 19.56 8.17 4.82
C ARG A 195 19.46 9.42 5.70
N LEU A 196 20.25 9.49 6.77
CA LEU A 196 20.29 10.67 7.64
C LEU A 196 20.79 11.92 6.90
N ASP A 197 21.77 11.80 6.00
CA ASP A 197 22.25 12.94 5.20
C ASP A 197 21.12 13.53 4.33
N GLN A 198 20.27 12.66 3.75
CA GLN A 198 19.12 13.09 2.95
C GLN A 198 18.10 13.86 3.78
N HIS A 199 17.79 13.39 4.99
CA HIS A 199 16.86 14.06 5.88
C HIS A 199 17.38 15.39 6.40
N ARG A 200 18.68 15.48 6.72
CA ARG A 200 19.31 16.75 7.11
C ARG A 200 19.26 17.81 6.01
N ALA A 201 19.32 17.39 4.75
CA ALA A 201 19.18 18.30 3.62
C ALA A 201 17.75 18.83 3.49
N ARG A 202 16.74 18.04 3.90
CA ARG A 202 15.31 18.39 3.81
C ARG A 202 14.80 19.15 5.04
N TYR A 203 15.24 18.79 6.24
CA TYR A 203 14.73 19.31 7.50
C TYR A 203 15.82 20.06 8.28
N SER A 204 15.67 21.39 8.35
CA SER A 204 16.61 22.27 9.04
C SER A 204 16.47 22.27 10.57
N ASP A 205 15.35 21.76 11.07
CA ASP A 205 14.94 21.77 12.48
C ASP A 205 15.15 20.41 13.18
N LEU A 206 15.87 19.49 12.53
CA LEU A 206 16.23 18.19 13.07
C LEU A 206 17.20 18.31 14.25
N GLN A 207 16.82 17.81 15.42
CA GLN A 207 17.61 17.92 16.66
C GLN A 207 18.10 16.58 17.23
N GLY A 208 17.50 15.46 16.83
CA GLY A 208 17.83 14.14 17.37
C GLY A 208 17.54 13.03 16.38
N VAL A 209 18.24 11.91 16.55
CA VAL A 209 17.93 10.66 15.87
C VAL A 209 18.04 9.49 16.84
N ARG A 210 17.10 8.56 16.77
CA ARG A 210 17.18 7.25 17.44
C ARG A 210 17.21 6.16 16.41
N ILE A 211 17.94 5.09 16.68
CA ILE A 211 18.21 4.03 15.72
C ILE A 211 17.82 2.69 16.32
N ARG A 212 17.11 1.88 15.53
CA ARG A 212 16.93 0.45 15.77
C ARG A 212 17.47 -0.28 14.56
N SER A 213 18.62 -0.93 14.69
CA SER A 213 19.14 -1.75 13.60
C SER A 213 18.32 -3.02 13.47
N ASP A 214 18.22 -3.52 12.24
CA ASP A 214 17.61 -4.79 11.93
C ASP A 214 18.63 -5.65 11.18
N ASP A 215 19.12 -6.70 11.84
CA ASP A 215 20.12 -7.61 11.27
C ASP A 215 19.45 -8.72 10.41
N ILE A 216 18.12 -8.87 10.49
CA ILE A 216 17.30 -9.83 9.71
C ILE A 216 17.37 -9.57 8.19
N PRO A 217 17.24 -8.32 7.69
CA PRO A 217 17.55 -7.90 6.32
C PRO A 217 18.63 -8.66 5.57
N ARG A 218 19.73 -9.06 6.21
CA ARG A 218 20.85 -9.74 5.53
C ARG A 218 20.51 -11.16 5.08
N ARG A 219 19.36 -11.70 5.49
CA ARG A 219 18.94 -13.09 5.30
C ARG A 219 17.66 -13.22 4.45
N VAL A 220 17.02 -12.10 4.11
CA VAL A 220 15.79 -12.08 3.31
C VAL A 220 16.04 -11.65 1.87
N PRO A 221 15.36 -12.25 0.87
CA PRO A 221 15.50 -11.85 -0.53
C PRO A 221 15.06 -10.40 -0.81
N ASP A 222 14.02 -9.90 -0.10
CA ASP A 222 13.52 -8.53 -0.23
C ASP A 222 13.58 -7.79 1.11
N VAL A 223 14.77 -7.29 1.42
CA VAL A 223 15.06 -6.46 2.60
C VAL A 223 14.10 -5.30 2.75
N LYS A 224 13.73 -4.66 1.64
CA LYS A 224 12.97 -3.41 1.70
C LYS A 224 11.52 -3.70 2.06
N ARG A 225 10.96 -4.81 1.57
CA ARG A 225 9.62 -5.26 1.98
C ARG A 225 9.57 -5.60 3.46
N HIS A 226 10.55 -6.35 3.96
CA HIS A 226 10.69 -6.68 5.38
C HIS A 226 10.67 -5.42 6.26
N LEU A 227 11.58 -4.49 5.97
CA LEU A 227 11.68 -3.23 6.69
C LEU A 227 10.36 -2.43 6.63
N ARG A 228 9.63 -2.44 5.52
CA ARG A 228 8.36 -1.68 5.43
C ARG A 228 7.25 -2.25 6.28
N ILE A 229 7.12 -3.57 6.36
CA ILE A 229 6.09 -4.20 7.19
C ILE A 229 6.28 -3.77 8.65
N GLN A 230 7.52 -3.84 9.12
CA GLN A 230 7.84 -3.47 10.50
C GLN A 230 7.80 -1.96 10.74
N GLU A 231 8.19 -1.14 9.76
CA GLU A 231 8.02 0.32 9.83
C GLU A 231 6.56 0.70 10.03
N ARG A 232 5.63 0.06 9.30
CA ARG A 232 4.19 0.27 9.49
C ARG A 232 3.76 -0.05 10.91
N ILE A 233 4.28 -1.12 11.52
CA ILE A 233 4.01 -1.44 12.93
C ILE A 233 4.46 -0.30 13.84
N PHE A 234 5.66 0.26 13.63
CA PHE A 234 6.13 1.39 14.42
C PHE A 234 5.30 2.66 14.20
N ILE A 235 4.92 2.94 12.96
CA ILE A 235 4.05 4.07 12.62
C ILE A 235 2.71 3.93 13.35
N HIS A 236 2.07 2.76 13.29
CA HIS A 236 0.80 2.50 13.98
C HIS A 236 0.94 2.58 15.50
N ALA A 237 2.01 2.01 16.07
CA ALA A 237 2.29 2.12 17.50
C ALA A 237 2.48 3.57 17.94
N ALA A 238 3.20 4.38 17.13
CA ALA A 238 3.39 5.80 17.37
C ALA A 238 2.06 6.58 17.34
N GLN A 239 1.16 6.26 16.40
CA GLN A 239 -0.17 6.86 16.34
C GLN A 239 -1.01 6.51 17.57
N ASN A 240 -1.00 5.24 17.98
CA ASN A 240 -1.81 4.75 19.10
C ASN A 240 -1.44 5.41 20.43
N VAL A 241 -0.18 5.80 20.62
CA VAL A 241 0.27 6.56 21.80
C VAL A 241 0.19 8.07 21.62
N GLY A 242 -0.33 8.55 20.48
CA GLY A 242 -0.58 9.96 20.21
C GLY A 242 0.63 10.77 19.77
N LEU A 243 1.69 10.15 19.23
CA LEU A 243 2.83 10.90 18.70
C LEU A 243 2.45 11.71 17.45
N LEU A 244 2.95 12.95 17.37
CA LEU A 244 2.83 13.78 16.18
C LEU A 244 3.97 13.46 15.19
N ALA A 245 3.79 12.41 14.39
CA ALA A 245 4.79 12.06 13.39
C ALA A 245 4.54 12.75 12.03
N ARG A 246 5.55 13.44 11.51
CA ARG A 246 5.51 14.16 10.23
C ARG A 246 5.22 13.23 9.04
N ASN A 247 5.81 12.03 9.00
CA ASN A 247 5.51 11.07 7.94
C ASN A 247 4.05 10.57 7.99
N ILE A 248 3.48 10.40 9.19
CA ILE A 248 2.05 10.11 9.35
C ILE A 248 1.21 11.26 8.80
N ASN A 249 1.59 12.49 9.11
CA ASN A 249 0.89 13.68 8.64
C ASN A 249 1.00 13.83 7.11
N GLU A 250 2.18 13.51 6.54
CA GLU A 250 2.44 13.50 5.09
C GLU A 250 1.71 12.37 4.35
N MET A 251 1.50 11.20 5.00
CA MET A 251 0.69 10.09 4.46
C MET A 251 -0.81 10.36 4.56
N ALA A 252 -1.24 11.00 5.64
CA ALA A 252 -2.64 11.30 5.97
C ALA A 252 -3.18 12.50 5.18
N THR A 253 -2.34 13.50 4.97
CA THR A 253 -2.73 14.77 4.36
C THR A 253 -1.54 15.33 3.62
N MET A 254 -1.64 15.38 2.29
CA MET A 254 -0.67 16.19 1.56
C MET A 254 -0.77 17.64 2.01
N ILE A 255 0.34 18.12 2.56
CA ILE A 255 0.53 19.49 3.01
C ILE A 255 0.49 20.41 1.79
N GLY A 256 -0.58 21.21 1.68
CA GLY A 256 -0.73 22.28 0.69
C GLY A 256 -2.16 22.46 0.17
N ALA A 257 -2.66 23.70 0.20
CA ALA A 257 -3.93 24.05 -0.45
C ALA A 257 -3.82 23.85 -1.97
N SER A 258 -4.68 23.03 -2.56
CA SER A 258 -4.67 22.78 -4.00
C SER A 258 -5.33 23.92 -4.75
N LYS A 259 -4.58 24.99 -5.03
CA LYS A 259 -5.11 26.14 -5.80
C LYS A 259 -5.73 25.76 -7.15
N HIS A 260 -5.35 24.61 -7.74
CA HIS A 260 -5.95 24.11 -8.98
C HIS A 260 -7.24 23.34 -8.72
N LEU A 261 -7.22 22.32 -7.85
CA LEU A 261 -8.42 21.52 -7.57
C LEU A 261 -9.49 22.35 -6.89
N ASP A 262 -9.13 23.26 -5.98
CA ASP A 262 -10.04 24.13 -5.22
C ASP A 262 -10.87 25.06 -6.14
N ARG A 263 -10.41 25.32 -7.37
CA ARG A 263 -11.16 26.09 -8.39
C ARG A 263 -12.25 25.27 -9.08
N ILE A 264 -12.14 23.95 -9.05
CA ILE A 264 -13.05 23.01 -9.73
C ILE A 264 -13.99 22.37 -8.70
N VAL A 265 -13.43 21.97 -7.56
CA VAL A 265 -14.07 21.28 -6.44
C VAL A 265 -13.56 21.96 -5.16
N SER A 266 -14.45 22.67 -4.47
CA SER A 266 -14.08 23.39 -3.24
C SER A 266 -13.57 22.44 -2.14
N PRO A 267 -12.78 22.93 -1.16
CA PRO A 267 -12.32 22.09 -0.06
C PRO A 267 -13.44 21.35 0.69
N VAL A 268 -14.60 22.00 0.87
CA VAL A 268 -15.79 21.39 1.50
C VAL A 268 -16.35 20.25 0.64
N GLU A 269 -16.39 20.43 -0.68
CA GLU A 269 -16.81 19.37 -1.60
C GLU A 269 -15.80 18.21 -1.66
N GLN A 270 -14.51 18.49 -1.53
CA GLN A 270 -13.46 17.46 -1.44
C GLN A 270 -13.61 16.63 -0.16
N GLU A 271 -13.87 17.29 0.97
CA GLU A 271 -14.11 16.62 2.26
C GLU A 271 -15.38 15.75 2.21
N LYS A 272 -16.48 16.32 1.70
CA LYS A 272 -17.72 15.57 1.46
C LYS A 272 -17.45 14.34 0.57
N TRP A 273 -16.74 14.52 -0.53
CA TRP A 273 -16.41 13.43 -1.43
C TRP A 273 -15.54 12.38 -0.75
N LEU A 274 -14.51 12.78 0.00
CA LEU A 274 -13.62 11.84 0.69
C LEU A 274 -14.39 10.98 1.71
N SER A 275 -15.42 11.55 2.36
CA SER A 275 -16.27 10.82 3.30
C SER A 275 -17.12 9.72 2.66
N ALA A 276 -17.54 9.90 1.40
CA ALA A 276 -18.38 8.94 0.66
C ALA A 276 -18.23 9.08 -0.88
N PRO A 277 -17.11 8.62 -1.49
CA PRO A 277 -16.75 8.87 -2.88
C PRO A 277 -17.75 8.34 -3.90
N ASP A 278 -18.18 7.09 -3.71
CA ASP A 278 -19.11 6.36 -4.55
C ASP A 278 -20.47 7.06 -4.63
N SER A 279 -21.08 7.35 -3.47
CA SER A 279 -22.38 8.02 -3.39
C SER A 279 -22.30 9.47 -3.88
N THR A 280 -21.21 10.18 -3.58
CA THR A 280 -21.02 11.57 -3.99
C THR A 280 -20.90 11.66 -5.51
N ASN A 281 -20.09 10.81 -6.13
CA ASN A 281 -19.98 10.73 -7.58
C ASN A 281 -21.30 10.30 -8.22
N ALA A 282 -22.06 9.37 -7.63
CA ALA A 282 -23.35 8.95 -8.16
C ALA A 282 -24.44 10.04 -8.12
N SER A 283 -24.28 11.01 -7.21
CA SER A 283 -25.14 12.19 -7.07
C SER A 283 -24.67 13.40 -7.90
N ASP A 284 -23.48 13.36 -8.50
CA ASP A 284 -22.95 14.46 -9.30
C ASP A 284 -23.56 14.44 -10.70
N LEU A 285 -24.50 15.37 -10.94
CA LEU A 285 -25.19 15.50 -12.22
C LEU A 285 -24.46 16.42 -13.20
N ALA A 286 -23.20 16.79 -12.91
CA ALA A 286 -22.42 17.65 -13.78
C ALA A 286 -22.23 17.02 -15.16
N GLY A 287 -22.54 17.79 -16.21
CA GLY A 287 -22.27 17.41 -17.59
C GLY A 287 -20.77 17.27 -17.85
N ARG A 288 -20.42 16.32 -18.71
CA ARG A 288 -19.04 16.18 -19.18
C ARG A 288 -18.63 17.32 -20.10
N ARG A 289 -17.32 17.50 -20.20
CA ARG A 289 -16.72 18.45 -21.13
C ARG A 289 -17.03 18.05 -22.57
N ALA A 290 -17.55 18.99 -23.36
CA ALA A 290 -17.61 18.85 -24.81
C ALA A 290 -16.22 19.03 -25.45
N TYR A 291 -15.92 18.22 -26.45
CA TYR A 291 -14.66 18.27 -27.20
C TYR A 291 -14.89 18.69 -28.65
N SER A 292 -13.92 19.40 -29.23
CA SER A 292 -13.97 19.76 -30.65
C SER A 292 -13.78 18.53 -31.55
N GLU A 293 -14.24 18.63 -32.80
CA GLU A 293 -14.13 17.55 -33.78
C GLU A 293 -12.68 17.13 -34.02
N GLU A 294 -11.75 18.08 -34.08
CA GLU A 294 -10.32 17.80 -34.26
C GLU A 294 -9.77 16.98 -33.09
N ARG A 295 -10.22 17.29 -31.87
CA ARG A 295 -9.80 16.56 -30.67
C ARG A 295 -10.34 15.14 -30.68
N LEU A 296 -11.61 14.96 -31.06
CA LEU A 296 -12.19 13.62 -31.24
C LEU A 296 -11.42 12.84 -32.30
N ALA A 297 -11.20 13.43 -33.48
CA ALA A 297 -10.47 12.81 -34.59
C ALA A 297 -9.09 12.28 -34.18
N SER A 298 -8.36 13.02 -33.32
CA SER A 298 -7.01 12.64 -32.86
C SER A 298 -6.94 11.32 -32.07
N SER A 299 -8.05 10.84 -31.52
CA SER A 299 -8.11 9.60 -30.72
C SER A 299 -9.05 8.54 -31.30
N THR A 300 -9.79 8.87 -32.37
CA THR A 300 -10.74 7.96 -33.04
C THR A 300 -10.07 6.68 -33.54
N VAL A 301 -8.87 6.75 -34.12
CA VAL A 301 -8.18 5.57 -34.65
C VAL A 301 -7.88 4.57 -33.55
N ASN A 302 -7.29 5.02 -32.45
CA ASN A 302 -6.98 4.17 -31.30
C ASN A 302 -8.25 3.61 -30.66
N PHE A 303 -9.30 4.42 -30.52
CA PHE A 303 -10.57 3.94 -29.96
C PHE A 303 -11.24 2.88 -30.85
N ARG A 304 -11.24 3.06 -32.18
CA ARG A 304 -11.76 2.05 -33.12
C ARG A 304 -10.98 0.75 -33.04
N GLN A 305 -9.66 0.80 -32.87
CA GLN A 305 -8.86 -0.41 -32.64
C GLN A 305 -9.15 -1.03 -31.27
N PHE A 306 -9.34 -0.20 -30.24
CA PHE A 306 -9.64 -0.67 -28.89
C PHE A 306 -10.95 -1.47 -28.84
N VAL A 307 -12.02 -0.99 -29.48
CA VAL A 307 -13.32 -1.69 -29.47
C VAL A 307 -13.31 -3.03 -30.22
N THR A 308 -12.25 -3.32 -30.99
CA THR A 308 -12.07 -4.65 -31.63
C THR A 308 -11.35 -5.66 -30.74
N LEU A 309 -10.86 -5.26 -29.57
CA LEU A 309 -10.23 -6.19 -28.63
C LEU A 309 -11.29 -7.12 -28.02
N PRO A 310 -10.97 -8.41 -27.80
CA PRO A 310 -11.89 -9.34 -27.16
C PRO A 310 -12.38 -8.85 -25.79
N ASP A 311 -11.50 -8.21 -25.03
CA ASP A 311 -11.76 -7.78 -23.66
C ASP A 311 -12.18 -6.30 -23.54
N ALA A 312 -12.52 -5.64 -24.66
CA ALA A 312 -12.78 -4.19 -24.69
C ALA A 312 -13.87 -3.74 -23.71
N ASP A 313 -14.95 -4.53 -23.59
CA ASP A 313 -16.06 -4.23 -22.69
C ASP A 313 -15.64 -4.34 -21.21
N GLN A 314 -14.94 -5.43 -20.85
CA GLN A 314 -14.43 -5.63 -19.49
C GLN A 314 -13.45 -4.52 -19.09
N ILE A 315 -12.52 -4.15 -19.97
CA ILE A 315 -11.60 -3.03 -19.72
C ILE A 315 -12.37 -1.72 -19.52
N THR A 316 -13.40 -1.47 -20.34
CA THR A 316 -14.23 -0.26 -20.23
C THR A 316 -14.99 -0.22 -18.90
N ARG A 317 -15.51 -1.36 -18.45
CA ARG A 317 -16.18 -1.52 -17.16
C ARG A 317 -15.24 -1.27 -15.98
N ILE A 318 -14.03 -1.84 -16.00
CA ILE A 318 -12.99 -1.59 -14.98
C ILE A 318 -12.67 -0.09 -14.87
N ILE A 319 -12.45 0.58 -16.01
CA ILE A 319 -12.18 2.02 -16.05
C ILE A 319 -13.35 2.78 -15.42
N GLY A 320 -14.58 2.46 -15.81
CA GLY A 320 -15.78 3.11 -15.27
C GLY A 320 -15.97 2.92 -13.77
N GLN A 321 -15.75 1.70 -13.26
CA GLN A 321 -15.78 1.39 -11.83
C GLN A 321 -14.73 2.20 -11.05
N TYR A 322 -13.51 2.32 -11.59
CA TYR A 322 -12.48 3.16 -10.97
C TYR A 322 -12.85 4.65 -10.98
N LEU A 323 -13.38 5.17 -12.08
CA LEU A 323 -13.85 6.56 -12.15
C LEU A 323 -14.97 6.81 -11.12
N ALA A 324 -15.92 5.89 -11.01
CA ALA A 324 -17.05 5.99 -10.10
C ALA A 324 -16.63 6.00 -8.63
N ARG A 325 -15.65 5.18 -8.27
CA ARG A 325 -15.30 4.89 -6.87
C ARG A 325 -14.08 5.65 -6.36
N CYS A 326 -13.14 5.98 -7.25
CA CYS A 326 -11.82 6.45 -6.86
C CYS A 326 -11.50 7.88 -7.32
N VAL A 327 -12.13 8.41 -8.38
CA VAL A 327 -11.77 9.74 -8.91
C VAL A 327 -12.73 10.81 -8.38
N PRO A 328 -12.24 11.89 -7.72
CA PRO A 328 -13.05 13.03 -7.32
C PRO A 328 -13.81 13.69 -8.47
N TYR A 329 -15.14 13.65 -8.41
CA TYR A 329 -16.05 14.32 -9.34
C TYR A 329 -15.61 14.14 -10.81
N PRO A 330 -15.59 12.90 -11.32
CA PRO A 330 -14.81 12.54 -12.50
C PRO A 330 -15.22 13.38 -13.73
N ALA A 331 -16.51 13.70 -13.89
CA ALA A 331 -17.00 14.52 -15.00
C ALA A 331 -16.50 15.97 -14.94
N ARG A 332 -16.52 16.59 -13.75
CA ARG A 332 -16.06 17.97 -13.52
C ARG A 332 -14.55 18.12 -13.69
N THR A 333 -13.81 17.09 -13.30
CA THR A 333 -12.34 17.13 -13.20
C THR A 333 -11.63 16.53 -14.42
N GLU A 334 -12.39 15.94 -15.35
CA GLU A 334 -11.89 15.39 -16.61
C GLU A 334 -11.05 16.41 -17.39
N TYR A 335 -9.91 15.97 -17.91
CA TYR A 335 -8.95 16.76 -18.70
C TYR A 335 -8.24 17.87 -17.92
N GLN A 336 -8.76 18.26 -16.75
CA GLN A 336 -8.16 19.29 -15.90
C GLN A 336 -7.19 18.67 -14.90
N SER A 337 -7.65 17.62 -14.20
CA SER A 337 -6.93 16.97 -13.10
C SER A 337 -6.57 15.51 -13.40
N TRP A 338 -7.25 14.89 -14.37
CA TRP A 338 -6.92 13.55 -14.86
C TRP A 338 -7.11 13.40 -16.37
N ALA A 339 -6.51 12.37 -16.96
CA ALA A 339 -6.68 11.98 -18.35
C ALA A 339 -6.67 10.44 -18.50
N LEU A 340 -7.44 9.92 -19.46
CA LEU A 340 -7.47 8.51 -19.83
C LEU A 340 -6.83 8.31 -21.20
N SER A 341 -5.80 7.48 -21.29
CA SER A 341 -5.20 7.09 -22.56
C SER A 341 -5.85 5.82 -23.13
N CYS A 342 -5.81 5.68 -24.45
CA CYS A 342 -6.34 4.53 -25.19
C CYS A 342 -5.33 4.09 -26.24
N LEU A 343 -4.83 2.85 -26.15
CA LEU A 343 -3.84 2.23 -27.04
C LEU A 343 -2.68 3.17 -27.43
N THR A 344 -2.23 3.99 -26.48
CA THR A 344 -1.06 4.83 -26.72
C THR A 344 0.15 3.94 -26.84
N LYS A 345 0.87 4.03 -27.97
CA LYS A 345 2.17 3.38 -28.12
C LYS A 345 3.10 3.86 -26.99
N PRO A 346 3.56 3.00 -26.07
CA PRO A 346 4.72 3.33 -25.27
C PRO A 346 5.94 2.96 -26.12
N GLY A 347 6.99 3.79 -26.11
CA GLY A 347 8.31 3.27 -26.49
C GLY A 347 8.66 2.05 -25.65
N TRP A 348 9.50 1.14 -26.16
CA TRP A 348 10.10 -0.06 -25.54
C TRP A 348 9.18 -1.09 -24.79
N LYS A 349 8.05 -0.71 -24.20
CA LYS A 349 7.06 -1.61 -23.56
C LYS A 349 5.87 -1.86 -24.49
N ARG A 350 5.92 -2.97 -25.24
CA ARG A 350 4.72 -3.52 -25.91
C ARG A 350 3.70 -3.87 -24.82
N GLY A 351 2.42 -3.55 -25.02
CA GLY A 351 1.32 -4.12 -24.20
C GLY A 351 0.37 -3.15 -23.49
N ARG A 352 0.63 -1.83 -23.39
CA ARG A 352 -0.31 -0.92 -22.71
C ARG A 352 -1.63 -0.78 -23.47
N LEU A 353 -2.74 -1.02 -22.77
CA LEU A 353 -4.09 -0.93 -23.31
C LEU A 353 -4.74 0.42 -23.02
N SER A 354 -4.71 0.82 -21.76
CA SER A 354 -5.26 2.09 -21.30
C SER A 354 -4.63 2.50 -19.97
N CYS A 355 -4.72 3.79 -19.64
CA CYS A 355 -4.15 4.32 -18.41
C CYS A 355 -4.92 5.56 -17.95
N ILE A 356 -5.37 5.57 -16.69
CA ILE A 356 -5.83 6.78 -16.02
C ILE A 356 -4.63 7.43 -15.34
N THR A 357 -4.24 8.59 -15.85
CA THR A 357 -3.21 9.44 -15.25
C THR A 357 -3.87 10.58 -14.51
N ILE A 358 -3.48 10.77 -13.24
CA ILE A 358 -3.88 11.90 -12.42
C ILE A 358 -2.63 12.73 -12.17
N ALA A 359 -2.70 14.05 -12.41
CA ALA A 359 -1.51 14.91 -12.48
C ALA A 359 -0.42 14.34 -13.44
N MET A 360 0.66 13.77 -12.90
CA MET A 360 1.75 13.09 -13.63
C MET A 360 1.79 11.57 -13.39
N THR A 361 0.95 11.03 -12.50
CA THR A 361 1.05 9.66 -12.00
C THR A 361 0.01 8.74 -12.62
N GLU A 362 0.46 7.56 -13.07
CA GLU A 362 -0.38 6.48 -13.59
C GLU A 362 -1.07 5.75 -12.43
N THR A 363 -2.34 6.06 -12.17
CA THR A 363 -3.06 5.55 -10.98
C THR A 363 -3.83 4.26 -11.24
N LEU A 364 -4.27 4.05 -12.48
CA LEU A 364 -4.79 2.78 -12.99
C LEU A 364 -4.17 2.53 -14.37
N THR A 365 -3.58 1.37 -14.59
CA THR A 365 -3.03 1.00 -15.90
C THR A 365 -3.44 -0.42 -16.25
N LEU A 366 -3.98 -0.61 -17.45
CA LEU A 366 -4.27 -1.93 -18.01
C LEU A 366 -3.28 -2.24 -19.12
N PHE A 367 -2.74 -3.46 -19.12
CA PHE A 367 -1.69 -3.86 -20.05
C PHE A 367 -1.62 -5.38 -20.22
N TYR A 368 -1.08 -5.81 -21.37
CA TYR A 368 -0.51 -7.15 -21.53
C TYR A 368 0.84 -7.20 -20.84
N ASP A 369 1.02 -8.18 -19.97
CA ASP A 369 2.34 -8.53 -19.49
C ASP A 369 3.12 -9.27 -20.58
N GLY A 370 4.44 -9.05 -20.68
CA GLY A 370 5.29 -9.44 -21.81
C GLY A 370 5.39 -10.94 -22.14
N GLY A 371 4.67 -11.80 -21.40
CA GLY A 371 4.51 -13.22 -21.65
C GLY A 371 3.11 -13.79 -21.36
N SER A 372 2.13 -12.95 -20.98
CA SER A 372 0.77 -13.39 -20.69
C SER A 372 -0.12 -13.28 -21.93
N ALA A 373 -0.93 -14.32 -22.18
CA ALA A 373 -1.97 -14.29 -23.21
C ALA A 373 -3.16 -13.39 -22.81
N SER A 374 -3.37 -13.19 -21.50
CA SER A 374 -4.47 -12.41 -20.95
C SER A 374 -3.98 -11.06 -20.41
N PRO A 375 -4.74 -9.98 -20.61
CA PRO A 375 -4.40 -8.70 -20.05
C PRO A 375 -4.62 -8.67 -18.53
N GLY A 376 -3.84 -7.85 -17.85
CA GLY A 376 -3.99 -7.54 -16.43
C GLY A 376 -3.90 -6.03 -16.22
N GLY A 377 -3.52 -5.64 -15.01
CA GLY A 377 -3.30 -4.24 -14.71
C GLY A 377 -2.74 -3.97 -13.34
N LYS A 378 -2.63 -2.69 -13.02
CA LYS A 378 -2.23 -2.22 -11.70
C LYS A 378 -3.07 -1.04 -11.25
N VAL A 379 -3.35 -0.98 -9.96
CA VAL A 379 -4.00 0.16 -9.29
C VAL A 379 -3.11 0.68 -8.17
N GLN A 380 -2.99 2.00 -8.04
CA GLN A 380 -2.25 2.64 -6.96
C GLN A 380 -3.14 2.85 -5.73
N VAL A 381 -2.62 2.56 -4.54
CA VAL A 381 -3.35 2.62 -3.28
C VAL A 381 -2.52 3.27 -2.17
N ASN A 382 -3.22 3.89 -1.21
CA ASN A 382 -2.63 4.43 0.02
C ASN A 382 -2.54 3.31 1.06
N ASP A 383 -1.33 3.03 1.53
CA ASP A 383 -1.07 1.92 2.45
C ASP A 383 -1.69 2.15 3.83
N ALA A 384 -1.81 3.40 4.30
CA ALA A 384 -2.39 3.67 5.61
C ALA A 384 -3.91 3.39 5.63
N GLU A 385 -4.59 3.55 4.50
CA GLU A 385 -6.00 3.21 4.34
C GLU A 385 -6.21 1.70 4.11
N LEU A 386 -5.34 1.07 3.32
CA LEU A 386 -5.48 -0.35 2.98
C LEU A 386 -4.95 -1.28 4.07
N PHE A 387 -3.89 -0.86 4.76
CA PHE A 387 -3.18 -1.63 5.78
C PHE A 387 -3.12 -0.90 7.14
N PRO A 388 -4.28 -0.58 7.74
CA PRO A 388 -4.35 0.21 8.98
C PRO A 388 -3.89 -0.55 10.24
N THR A 389 -3.64 -1.85 10.14
CA THR A 389 -3.17 -2.68 11.27
C THR A 389 -2.04 -3.60 10.81
N GLU A 390 -1.28 -4.14 11.77
CA GLU A 390 -0.19 -5.09 11.53
C GLU A 390 -0.63 -6.34 10.75
N TYR A 391 -1.91 -6.68 10.80
CA TYR A 391 -2.46 -7.86 10.15
C TYR A 391 -3.25 -7.58 8.86
N SER A 392 -3.43 -6.31 8.49
CA SER A 392 -4.26 -5.95 7.34
C SER A 392 -3.67 -6.41 6.00
N GLU A 393 -2.35 -6.47 5.85
CA GLU A 393 -1.72 -7.00 4.63
C GLU A 393 -1.98 -8.50 4.49
N LEU A 394 -1.91 -9.26 5.59
CA LEU A 394 -2.24 -10.67 5.62
C LEU A 394 -3.72 -10.91 5.26
N ALA A 395 -4.61 -10.11 5.86
CA ALA A 395 -6.03 -10.10 5.54
C ALA A 395 -6.28 -9.88 4.05
N PHE A 396 -5.57 -8.91 3.48
CA PHE A 396 -5.65 -8.60 2.07
C PHE A 396 -5.15 -9.76 1.20
N SER A 397 -3.97 -10.31 1.49
CA SER A 397 -3.40 -11.44 0.73
C SER A 397 -4.36 -12.62 0.69
N ARG A 398 -5.04 -12.95 1.80
CA ARG A 398 -6.07 -14.02 1.81
C ARG A 398 -7.27 -13.72 0.92
N ARG A 399 -7.74 -12.47 0.90
CA ARG A 399 -8.89 -12.05 0.07
C ARG A 399 -8.54 -11.99 -1.42
N HIS A 400 -7.27 -11.73 -1.71
CA HIS A 400 -6.71 -11.45 -3.03
C HIS A 400 -5.40 -12.24 -3.26
N PRO A 401 -5.45 -13.58 -3.30
CA PRO A 401 -4.27 -14.45 -3.30
C PRO A 401 -3.36 -14.30 -4.52
N THR A 402 -3.90 -13.80 -5.63
CA THR A 402 -3.21 -13.61 -6.91
C THR A 402 -2.60 -12.22 -7.05
N ILE A 403 -2.85 -11.30 -6.11
CA ILE A 403 -2.47 -9.91 -6.24
C ILE A 403 -1.07 -9.68 -5.67
N ARG A 404 -0.20 -9.09 -6.50
CA ARG A 404 1.14 -8.70 -6.07
C ARG A 404 1.14 -7.25 -5.59
N ILE A 405 1.54 -7.04 -4.34
CA ILE A 405 1.76 -5.70 -3.77
C ILE A 405 3.19 -5.28 -4.08
N VAL A 406 3.36 -4.18 -4.79
CA VAL A 406 4.67 -3.62 -5.12
C VAL A 406 4.70 -2.17 -4.67
N PRO A 407 5.74 -1.72 -3.96
CA PRO A 407 5.91 -0.32 -3.61
C PRO A 407 5.84 0.61 -4.82
N ALA A 408 5.13 1.73 -4.71
CA ALA A 408 5.05 2.69 -5.81
C ALA A 408 6.43 3.32 -6.06
N GLU A 409 6.84 3.39 -7.33
CA GLU A 409 8.08 4.06 -7.75
C GLU A 409 8.00 5.58 -7.57
N TYR A 410 6.78 6.13 -7.57
CA TYR A 410 6.50 7.55 -7.46
C TYR A 410 5.68 7.84 -6.20
N GLU A 411 6.29 8.53 -5.24
CA GLU A 411 5.66 8.98 -3.99
C GLU A 411 4.94 10.34 -4.19
N GLU A 412 4.35 10.55 -5.37
CA GLU A 412 3.63 11.79 -5.66
C GLU A 412 2.40 12.00 -4.77
N SER A 413 1.81 10.96 -4.18
CA SER A 413 0.74 11.06 -3.17
C SER A 413 1.24 11.21 -1.73
N GLY A 414 2.55 11.27 -1.51
CA GLY A 414 3.19 11.11 -0.20
C GLY A 414 3.83 9.73 -0.04
N PRO A 415 4.51 9.47 1.10
CA PRO A 415 5.02 8.14 1.43
C PRO A 415 3.89 7.11 1.63
N GLY A 416 4.23 5.83 1.76
CA GLY A 416 3.25 4.77 2.03
C GLY A 416 2.27 4.51 0.88
N GLN A 417 2.79 4.35 -0.34
CA GLN A 417 1.99 4.07 -1.52
C GLN A 417 2.45 2.77 -2.16
N SER A 418 1.49 1.95 -2.58
CA SER A 418 1.74 0.70 -3.28
C SER A 418 0.95 0.63 -4.58
N PHE A 419 1.44 -0.17 -5.51
CA PHE A 419 0.71 -0.70 -6.65
C PHE A 419 0.25 -2.12 -6.33
N LEU A 420 -1.04 -2.37 -6.55
CA LEU A 420 -1.61 -3.71 -6.56
C LEU A 420 -1.61 -4.20 -8.01
N TYR A 421 -0.81 -5.21 -8.32
CA TYR A 421 -0.73 -5.82 -9.65
C TYR A 421 -1.66 -7.03 -9.73
N ALA A 422 -2.60 -6.96 -10.66
CA ALA A 422 -3.51 -8.04 -11.02
C ALA A 422 -3.04 -8.67 -12.36
N TYR A 423 -2.91 -9.99 -12.38
CA TYR A 423 -2.45 -10.74 -13.56
C TYR A 423 -3.58 -11.04 -14.56
N SER A 424 -4.83 -10.81 -14.16
CA SER A 424 -6.02 -10.93 -15.00
C SER A 424 -6.95 -9.73 -14.83
N LEU A 425 -7.85 -9.52 -15.78
CA LEU A 425 -8.92 -8.53 -15.65
C LEU A 425 -9.91 -8.90 -14.54
N ASP A 426 -10.20 -10.19 -14.34
CA ASP A 426 -11.09 -10.66 -13.27
C ASP A 426 -10.53 -10.32 -11.89
N ASP A 427 -9.22 -10.51 -11.68
CA ASP A 427 -8.53 -10.12 -10.45
C ASP A 427 -8.60 -8.59 -10.25
N LEU A 428 -8.48 -7.81 -11.32
CA LEU A 428 -8.55 -6.35 -11.25
C LEU A 428 -9.97 -5.86 -10.94
N GLU A 429 -11.01 -6.52 -11.48
CA GLU A 429 -12.40 -6.26 -11.12
C GLU A 429 -12.68 -6.62 -9.68
N ARG A 430 -12.16 -7.76 -9.22
CA ARG A 430 -12.26 -8.18 -7.82
C ARG A 430 -11.59 -7.18 -6.88
N LEU A 431 -10.45 -6.61 -7.26
CA LEU A 431 -9.82 -5.51 -6.52
C LEU A 431 -10.73 -4.28 -6.45
N LEU A 432 -11.33 -3.86 -7.56
CA LEU A 432 -12.23 -2.70 -7.56
C LEU A 432 -13.57 -2.97 -6.88
N ASP A 433 -13.96 -4.23 -6.71
CA ASP A 433 -15.13 -4.64 -5.93
C ASP A 433 -14.89 -4.60 -4.41
N ASP A 434 -13.63 -4.57 -3.96
CA ASP A 434 -13.27 -4.44 -2.55
C ASP A 434 -13.37 -2.98 -2.07
N VAL A 435 -14.21 -2.71 -1.07
CA VAL A 435 -14.40 -1.35 -0.56
C VAL A 435 -13.14 -0.79 0.11
N ALA A 436 -12.26 -1.64 0.67
CA ALA A 436 -11.01 -1.19 1.28
C ALA A 436 -9.99 -0.76 0.23
N VAL A 437 -9.91 -1.49 -0.90
CA VAL A 437 -9.04 -1.15 -2.03
C VAL A 437 -9.50 0.16 -2.67
N THR A 438 -10.79 0.29 -2.95
CA THR A 438 -11.33 1.52 -3.54
C THR A 438 -11.25 2.72 -2.61
N ARG A 439 -11.38 2.52 -1.29
CA ARG A 439 -11.05 3.55 -0.30
C ARG A 439 -9.60 4.02 -0.43
N ALA A 440 -8.66 3.09 -0.38
CA ALA A 440 -7.24 3.43 -0.46
C ALA A 440 -6.87 4.10 -1.79
N ALA A 441 -7.42 3.63 -2.91
CA ALA A 441 -7.24 4.25 -4.22
C ALA A 441 -7.89 5.65 -4.32
N ALA A 442 -9.07 5.85 -3.72
CA ALA A 442 -9.76 7.14 -3.68
C ALA A 442 -8.92 8.20 -2.94
N THR A 443 -8.34 7.82 -1.80
CA THR A 443 -7.45 8.70 -1.04
C THR A 443 -6.20 9.05 -1.85
N THR A 444 -5.54 8.07 -2.49
CA THR A 444 -4.41 8.30 -3.39
C THR A 444 -4.77 9.25 -4.53
N ALA A 445 -5.91 9.04 -5.19
CA ALA A 445 -6.35 9.88 -6.31
C ALA A 445 -6.59 11.34 -5.86
N LEU A 446 -7.30 11.56 -4.76
CA LEU A 446 -7.52 12.91 -4.23
C LEU A 446 -6.21 13.58 -3.85
N HIS A 447 -5.29 12.86 -3.22
CA HIS A 447 -3.95 13.35 -2.90
C HIS A 447 -3.27 13.82 -4.18
N ILE A 448 -3.09 12.95 -5.18
CA ILE A 448 -2.39 13.31 -6.41
C ILE A 448 -3.06 14.51 -7.12
N MET A 449 -4.40 14.57 -7.16
CA MET A 449 -5.13 15.73 -7.72
C MET A 449 -4.84 17.04 -7.00
N ARG A 450 -4.57 17.00 -5.69
CA ARG A 450 -4.22 18.20 -4.92
C ARG A 450 -2.87 18.80 -5.36
N LYS A 451 -1.94 18.02 -5.93
CA LYS A 451 -0.65 18.52 -6.40
C LYS A 451 -0.74 19.47 -7.59
N GLY A 452 -1.70 19.27 -8.49
CA GLY A 452 -1.78 20.11 -9.67
C GLY A 452 -2.57 19.52 -10.84
N PRO A 453 -2.54 20.21 -11.99
CA PRO A 453 -3.26 19.79 -13.18
C PRO A 453 -2.69 18.50 -13.79
N CYS A 454 -3.53 17.78 -14.54
CA CYS A 454 -3.07 16.70 -15.41
C CYS A 454 -2.13 17.25 -16.48
N MET A 455 -0.98 16.62 -16.64
CA MET A 455 0.02 16.98 -17.66
C MET A 455 -0.06 16.08 -18.90
N GLN A 456 -0.68 14.90 -18.79
CA GLN A 456 -0.88 13.94 -19.88
C GLN A 456 -2.13 14.21 -20.73
N ARG A 457 -2.57 15.48 -20.80
CA ARG A 457 -3.78 15.89 -21.55
C ARG A 457 -3.72 15.54 -23.03
N LYS A 458 -2.52 15.54 -23.62
CA LYS A 458 -2.35 15.26 -25.06
C LYS A 458 -2.82 13.87 -25.45
N VAL A 459 -2.66 12.89 -24.56
CA VAL A 459 -3.02 11.48 -24.81
C VAL A 459 -4.44 11.11 -24.39
N HIS A 460 -5.20 12.07 -23.84
CA HIS A 460 -6.57 11.84 -23.40
C HIS A 460 -7.47 11.37 -24.57
N SER A 461 -8.23 10.29 -24.36
CA SER A 461 -9.22 9.73 -25.29
C SER A 461 -10.65 10.04 -24.80
N PRO A 462 -11.33 11.05 -25.38
CA PRO A 462 -12.71 11.36 -25.02
C PRO A 462 -13.68 10.20 -25.26
N GLN A 463 -13.48 9.42 -26.32
CA GLN A 463 -14.38 8.34 -26.72
C GLN A 463 -14.31 7.13 -25.78
N LEU A 464 -13.10 6.72 -25.36
CA LEU A 464 -12.98 5.66 -24.35
C LEU A 464 -13.54 6.15 -23.01
N THR A 465 -13.32 7.43 -22.69
CA THR A 465 -13.88 8.05 -21.49
C THR A 465 -15.42 8.00 -21.54
N GLU A 466 -16.04 8.37 -22.67
CA GLU A 466 -17.48 8.26 -22.89
C GLU A 466 -18.01 6.84 -22.69
N ALA A 467 -17.33 5.85 -23.24
CA ALA A 467 -17.70 4.46 -23.06
C ALA A 467 -17.63 4.05 -21.57
N ALA A 468 -16.59 4.48 -20.84
CA ALA A 468 -16.42 4.18 -19.42
C ALA A 468 -17.47 4.85 -18.52
N PHE A 469 -17.91 6.08 -18.85
CA PHE A 469 -18.93 6.79 -18.08
C PHE A 469 -20.30 6.10 -18.07
N ARG A 470 -20.57 5.18 -18.99
CA ARG A 470 -21.78 4.32 -18.95
C ARG A 470 -21.82 3.41 -17.72
N TYR A 471 -20.65 3.15 -17.11
CA TYR A 471 -20.49 2.34 -15.91
C TYR A 471 -20.31 3.19 -14.64
N VAL A 472 -20.33 4.52 -14.76
CA VAL A 472 -20.39 5.40 -13.59
C VAL A 472 -21.87 5.53 -13.21
N PRO A 473 -22.30 5.04 -12.03
CA PRO A 473 -23.70 5.12 -11.63
C PRO A 473 -24.14 6.57 -11.68
N SER A 474 -25.16 6.85 -12.49
CA SER A 474 -25.85 8.13 -12.50
C SER A 474 -27.22 7.88 -11.89
N THR A 475 -27.58 8.64 -10.86
CA THR A 475 -28.98 8.66 -10.38
C THR A 475 -29.95 9.21 -11.43
N ALA A 476 -29.45 9.82 -12.51
CA ALA A 476 -30.25 10.12 -13.69
C ALA A 476 -30.38 8.88 -14.61
N VAL A 477 -31.13 7.88 -14.15
CA VAL A 477 -31.95 7.07 -15.07
C VAL A 477 -33.24 7.87 -15.28
N SER A 478 -33.24 8.75 -16.28
CA SER A 478 -34.48 9.21 -16.89
C SER A 478 -34.46 8.80 -18.36
N SER A 479 -35.33 7.84 -18.65
CA SER A 479 -35.76 7.38 -19.97
C SER A 479 -35.69 8.46 -21.05
N ALA A 480 -34.83 8.29 -22.06
CA ALA A 480 -34.98 8.93 -23.35
C ALA A 480 -34.12 8.26 -24.44
N LEU A 481 -34.20 6.93 -24.59
CA LEU A 481 -33.85 6.25 -25.84
C LEU A 481 -34.78 5.04 -26.04
N THR A 482 -36.04 5.36 -26.33
CA THR A 482 -36.96 4.52 -27.09
C THR A 482 -37.76 5.48 -27.96
N HIS A 483 -37.24 5.75 -29.15
CA HIS A 483 -37.94 5.82 -30.44
C HIS A 483 -36.97 6.16 -31.57
#